data_AF-A0A0P4WTL7-F1
#
_entry.id   AF-A0A0P4WTL7-F1
#
_cell.length_a   1.000
_cell.length_b   1.000
_cell.length_c   1.000
_cell.angle_alpha   90.00
_cell.angle_beta   90.00
_cell.angle_gamma   90.00
#
_symmetry.space_group_name_H-M   'P 1'
#
loop_
_entity.id
_entity.type
_entity.pdbx_description
1 polymer ?
#
loop_
_entity_poly.entity_id
_entity_poly.type
_entity_poly.pdbx_seq_one_letter_code
_entity_poly.pdbx_strand_id
1 'polypeptide(L)'
;MTYLGDVFSIKWMEDTDREAVMNETLEKQFEIVRKETKTSHVLQWGERSLSKMKVGEFVGTKQSPPSSYGPFEDISDPCLESSVAAPDVPLSIFLRNKEDADDLIGLDFWTNQVKELQKNRTFVESRMAEIVKVMTGDKDLTAEMMSDRHHVIRDYNCHQQATNAWNDICFDLALNPYAMRMVHTIVNLCEHGFSASEFTTTAHSVCTHHGITGIQ
;
A
#
# COMPACT_ATOMS: atom_id res chain seq x y z
N MET A 1 20.60 1.21 -0.23
CA MET A 1 20.06 0.30 -1.27
C MET A 1 18.59 0.64 -1.55
N THR A 2 17.99 0.24 -2.67
CA THR A 2 16.56 0.48 -2.98
C THR A 2 15.92 -0.73 -3.65
N TYR A 3 14.59 -0.76 -3.72
CA TYR A 3 13.78 -1.79 -4.40
C TYR A 3 13.57 -1.42 -5.87
N LEU A 4 13.61 -2.42 -6.76
CA LEU A 4 13.57 -2.22 -8.21
C LEU A 4 12.21 -2.54 -8.86
N GLY A 5 11.30 -3.14 -8.11
CA GLY A 5 9.95 -3.42 -8.59
C GLY A 5 9.05 -4.03 -7.52
N ASP A 6 7.78 -4.19 -7.88
CA ASP A 6 6.75 -4.80 -7.04
C ASP A 6 6.52 -6.25 -7.45
N VAL A 7 6.31 -7.13 -6.46
CA VAL A 7 6.18 -8.58 -6.69
C VAL A 7 5.14 -8.89 -7.78
N PHE A 8 3.91 -8.38 -7.66
CA PHE A 8 2.86 -8.60 -8.68
C PHE A 8 3.32 -8.16 -10.07
N SER A 9 3.91 -6.96 -10.17
CA SER A 9 4.36 -6.38 -11.43
C SER A 9 5.45 -7.22 -12.08
N ILE A 10 6.45 -7.61 -11.29
CA ILE A 10 7.55 -8.48 -11.74
C ILE A 10 6.98 -9.81 -12.26
N LYS A 11 6.05 -10.44 -11.52
CA LYS A 11 5.50 -11.74 -11.91
C LYS A 11 4.82 -11.73 -13.28
N TRP A 12 3.98 -10.74 -13.58
CA TRP A 12 3.31 -10.72 -14.90
C TRP A 12 4.25 -10.26 -16.02
N MET A 13 5.19 -9.36 -15.75
CA MET A 13 6.14 -8.88 -16.76
C MET A 13 7.17 -9.95 -17.15
N GLU A 14 7.75 -10.65 -16.17
CA GLU A 14 8.71 -11.72 -16.43
C GLU A 14 8.05 -12.94 -17.10
N ASP A 15 6.79 -13.22 -16.75
CA ASP A 15 5.96 -14.20 -17.45
C ASP A 15 5.76 -13.81 -18.92
N THR A 16 5.35 -12.56 -19.18
CA THR A 16 5.20 -12.02 -20.54
C THR A 16 6.52 -12.08 -21.34
N ASP A 17 7.65 -11.86 -20.69
CA ASP A 17 8.98 -11.99 -21.31
C ASP A 17 9.36 -13.43 -21.62
N ARG A 18 8.86 -14.42 -20.88
CA ARG A 18 9.19 -15.84 -21.10
C ARG A 18 8.20 -16.52 -22.05
N GLU A 19 6.93 -16.21 -21.95
CA GLU A 19 5.88 -16.97 -22.62
C GLU A 19 5.62 -16.49 -24.06
N ALA A 20 5.02 -17.38 -24.86
CA ALA A 20 4.54 -17.02 -26.19
C ALA A 20 3.20 -16.29 -26.07
N VAL A 21 3.24 -14.96 -25.95
CA VAL A 21 2.06 -14.09 -25.70
C VAL A 21 0.91 -14.25 -26.72
N MET A 22 1.19 -14.70 -27.94
CA MET A 22 0.16 -14.99 -28.95
C MET A 22 -0.59 -16.32 -28.71
N ASN A 23 -0.05 -17.18 -27.86
CA ASN A 23 -0.62 -18.47 -27.50
C ASN A 23 -1.17 -18.48 -26.08
N GLU A 24 -0.54 -17.73 -25.16
CA GLU A 24 -0.98 -17.59 -23.79
C GLU A 24 -2.29 -16.77 -23.69
N THR A 25 -3.23 -17.26 -22.89
CA THR A 25 -4.48 -16.56 -22.57
C THR A 25 -4.33 -15.70 -21.32
N LEU A 26 -5.10 -14.61 -21.19
CA LEU A 26 -5.14 -13.80 -19.96
C LEU A 26 -5.47 -14.65 -18.71
N GLU A 27 -6.32 -15.67 -18.83
CA GLU A 27 -6.64 -16.60 -17.73
C GLU A 27 -5.41 -17.38 -17.26
N LYS A 28 -4.55 -17.78 -18.19
CA LYS A 28 -3.35 -18.55 -17.90
C LYS A 28 -2.32 -17.69 -17.17
N GLN A 29 -2.07 -16.49 -17.69
CA GLN A 29 -1.20 -15.51 -17.04
C GLN A 29 -1.74 -15.15 -15.64
N PHE A 30 -3.06 -14.93 -15.49
CA PHE A 30 -3.68 -14.68 -14.20
C PHE A 30 -3.42 -15.81 -13.20
N GLU A 31 -3.60 -17.08 -13.59
CA GLU A 31 -3.34 -18.22 -12.73
C GLU A 31 -1.86 -18.33 -12.31
N ILE A 32 -0.93 -18.07 -13.24
CA ILE A 32 0.51 -18.03 -12.96
C ILE A 32 0.82 -16.93 -11.95
N VAL A 33 0.44 -15.69 -12.25
CA VAL A 33 0.72 -14.53 -11.41
C VAL A 33 0.08 -14.68 -10.02
N ARG A 34 -1.14 -15.22 -9.95
CA ARG A 34 -1.83 -15.53 -8.69
C ARG A 34 -1.10 -16.60 -7.88
N LYS A 35 -0.54 -17.62 -8.54
CA LYS A 35 0.22 -18.67 -7.87
C LYS A 35 1.56 -18.14 -7.35
N GLU A 36 2.24 -17.29 -8.12
CA GLU A 36 3.60 -16.81 -7.82
C GLU A 36 3.64 -15.59 -6.90
N THR A 37 2.59 -14.76 -6.88
CA THR A 37 2.50 -13.61 -5.97
C THR A 37 2.09 -14.08 -4.57
N LYS A 38 3.05 -14.51 -3.74
CA LYS A 38 2.80 -15.01 -2.38
C LYS A 38 2.57 -13.94 -1.32
N THR A 39 2.90 -12.69 -1.64
CA THR A 39 2.86 -11.56 -0.70
C THR A 39 1.49 -10.87 -0.62
N SER A 40 0.55 -11.24 -1.50
CA SER A 40 -0.80 -10.67 -1.54
C SER A 40 -1.79 -11.61 -2.24
N HIS A 41 -3.07 -11.22 -2.30
CA HIS A 41 -4.09 -11.97 -3.01
C HIS A 41 -4.35 -11.31 -4.36
N VAL A 42 -3.92 -11.97 -5.45
CA VAL A 42 -4.25 -11.53 -6.82
C VAL A 42 -5.72 -11.85 -7.10
N LEU A 43 -6.46 -10.84 -7.55
CA LEU A 43 -7.90 -10.89 -7.77
C LEU A 43 -8.24 -10.57 -9.23
N GLN A 44 -9.43 -11.00 -9.67
CA GLN A 44 -9.95 -10.74 -11.01
C GLN A 44 -11.39 -10.21 -10.93
N TRP A 45 -11.71 -9.24 -11.78
CA TRP A 45 -13.00 -8.56 -11.83
C TRP A 45 -13.46 -8.33 -13.26
N GLY A 46 -14.71 -7.89 -13.44
CA GLY A 46 -15.27 -7.55 -14.74
C GLY A 46 -15.74 -8.75 -15.55
N GLU A 47 -15.72 -8.61 -16.88
CA GLU A 47 -16.21 -9.59 -17.85
C GLU A 47 -15.22 -10.76 -17.99
N ARG A 48 -15.50 -11.86 -17.30
CA ARG A 48 -14.60 -13.03 -17.26
C ARG A 48 -14.43 -13.71 -18.61
N SER A 49 -15.34 -13.55 -19.57
CA SER A 49 -15.16 -14.14 -20.90
C SER A 49 -13.93 -13.59 -21.65
N LEU A 50 -13.47 -12.38 -21.31
CA LEU A 50 -12.24 -11.79 -21.85
C LEU A 50 -10.99 -12.57 -21.45
N SER A 51 -11.01 -13.36 -20.36
CA SER A 51 -9.86 -14.14 -19.90
C SER A 51 -9.35 -15.14 -20.96
N LYS A 52 -10.21 -15.52 -21.91
CA LYS A 52 -9.90 -16.45 -23.00
C LYS A 52 -9.11 -15.81 -24.15
N MET A 53 -9.04 -14.47 -24.20
CA MET A 53 -8.26 -13.74 -25.20
C MET A 53 -6.77 -13.91 -24.94
N LYS A 54 -5.96 -13.70 -25.99
CA LYS A 54 -4.51 -13.86 -25.91
C LYS A 54 -3.86 -12.63 -25.30
N VAL A 55 -2.82 -12.84 -24.50
CA VAL A 55 -2.05 -11.76 -23.85
C VAL A 55 -1.55 -10.77 -24.91
N GLY A 56 -1.06 -11.28 -26.05
CA GLY A 56 -0.53 -10.47 -27.15
C GLY A 56 -1.55 -9.56 -27.84
N GLU A 57 -2.86 -9.78 -27.66
CA GLU A 57 -3.89 -8.85 -28.14
C GLU A 57 -3.90 -7.53 -27.36
N PHE A 58 -3.32 -7.51 -26.15
CA PHE A 58 -3.29 -6.34 -25.26
C PHE A 58 -1.89 -5.75 -25.12
N VAL A 59 -0.86 -6.61 -25.02
CA VAL A 59 0.53 -6.16 -24.83
C VAL A 59 1.34 -6.11 -26.13
N GLY A 60 0.73 -6.55 -27.23
CA GLY A 60 1.37 -6.62 -28.55
C GLY A 60 2.13 -7.92 -28.81
N THR A 61 2.75 -7.98 -29.98
CA THR A 61 3.49 -9.17 -30.44
C THR A 61 4.95 -9.08 -30.05
N LYS A 62 5.49 -10.17 -29.51
CA LYS A 62 6.93 -10.31 -29.27
C LYS A 62 7.66 -10.74 -30.55
N GLN A 63 8.65 -9.96 -30.98
CA GLN A 63 9.57 -10.34 -32.08
C GLN A 63 10.89 -10.94 -31.56
N SER A 64 11.24 -10.64 -30.31
CA SER A 64 12.44 -11.17 -29.65
C SER A 64 12.21 -12.60 -29.16
N PRO A 65 13.28 -13.41 -29.05
CA PRO A 65 13.18 -14.75 -28.48
C PRO A 65 12.66 -14.70 -27.03
N PRO A 66 12.00 -15.76 -26.56
CA PRO A 66 11.65 -15.95 -25.15
C PRO A 66 12.83 -15.70 -24.21
N SER A 67 12.57 -15.02 -23.10
CA SER A 67 13.53 -14.95 -21.99
C SER A 67 13.61 -16.32 -21.31
N SER A 68 14.82 -16.71 -20.90
CA SER A 68 15.01 -17.90 -20.04
C SER A 68 15.08 -17.55 -18.56
N TYR A 69 14.75 -16.31 -18.19
CA TYR A 69 14.75 -15.87 -16.80
C TYR A 69 13.47 -16.34 -16.10
N GLY A 70 13.63 -17.22 -15.12
CA GLY A 70 12.51 -17.86 -14.41
C GLY A 70 11.72 -18.89 -15.26
N PRO A 71 10.64 -19.46 -14.69
CA PRO A 71 10.15 -19.23 -13.34
C PRO A 71 11.08 -19.86 -12.30
N PHE A 72 11.25 -19.21 -11.16
CA PHE A 72 12.02 -19.73 -10.03
C PHE A 72 11.11 -20.57 -9.13
N GLU A 73 11.68 -21.58 -8.44
CA GLU A 73 10.95 -22.24 -7.35
C GLU A 73 10.80 -21.27 -6.17
N ASP A 74 9.65 -21.32 -5.47
CA ASP A 74 9.29 -20.42 -4.37
C ASP A 74 10.44 -20.17 -3.35
N ILE A 75 11.23 -21.20 -3.01
CA ILE A 75 12.32 -21.13 -2.02
C ILE A 75 13.55 -20.38 -2.54
N SER A 76 13.72 -20.33 -3.86
CA SER A 76 14.88 -19.78 -4.55
C SER A 76 14.55 -18.53 -5.36
N ASP A 77 13.34 -18.00 -5.20
CA ASP A 77 12.84 -16.85 -5.93
C ASP A 77 13.42 -15.55 -5.33
N PRO A 78 14.36 -14.87 -6.03
CA PRO A 78 15.03 -13.70 -5.47
C PRO A 78 14.06 -12.53 -5.23
N CYS A 79 12.97 -12.48 -6.00
CA CYS A 79 11.92 -11.48 -5.83
C CYS A 79 11.16 -11.68 -4.52
N LEU A 80 10.89 -12.94 -4.14
CA LEU A 80 10.20 -13.24 -2.89
C LEU A 80 11.13 -13.12 -1.69
N GLU A 81 12.38 -13.58 -1.81
CA GLU A 81 13.39 -13.50 -0.74
C GLU A 81 13.64 -12.05 -0.29
N SER A 82 13.73 -11.13 -1.25
CA SER A 82 13.97 -9.72 -0.95
C SER A 82 12.71 -8.91 -0.68
N SER A 83 11.51 -9.47 -0.86
CA SER A 83 10.25 -8.71 -0.79
C SER A 83 9.96 -8.13 0.59
N VAL A 84 9.38 -6.92 0.58
CA VAL A 84 8.85 -6.25 1.78
C VAL A 84 7.49 -5.64 1.45
N ALA A 85 6.66 -5.43 2.48
CA ALA A 85 5.41 -4.71 2.29
C ALA A 85 5.71 -3.27 1.80
N ALA A 86 4.97 -2.79 0.79
CA ALA A 86 5.21 -1.46 0.21
C ALA A 86 5.26 -0.32 1.23
N PRO A 87 4.38 -0.27 2.27
CA PRO A 87 4.48 0.75 3.32
C PRO A 87 5.78 0.65 4.12
N ASP A 88 6.45 -0.49 4.18
CA ASP A 88 7.67 -0.69 4.99
C ASP A 88 8.96 -0.59 4.19
N VAL A 89 8.89 -0.33 2.88
CA VAL A 89 10.06 -0.08 2.04
C VAL A 89 10.99 0.98 2.63
N PRO A 90 10.53 2.18 3.04
CA PRO A 90 11.40 3.20 3.63
C PRO A 90 12.11 2.72 4.90
N LEU A 91 11.36 2.06 5.79
CA LEU A 91 11.89 1.52 7.03
C LEU A 91 12.93 0.43 6.77
N SER A 92 12.66 -0.47 5.83
CA SER A 92 13.59 -1.54 5.45
C SER A 92 14.88 -0.98 4.87
N ILE A 93 14.81 0.05 4.03
CA ILE A 93 15.99 0.75 3.50
C ILE A 93 16.82 1.36 4.63
N PHE A 94 16.19 2.04 5.58
CA PHE A 94 16.91 2.64 6.71
C PHE A 94 17.56 1.59 7.61
N LEU A 95 16.88 0.47 7.87
CA LEU A 95 17.43 -0.64 8.65
C LEU A 95 18.63 -1.28 7.96
N ARG A 96 18.56 -1.55 6.65
CA ARG A 96 19.70 -2.05 5.88
C ARG A 96 20.87 -1.09 5.88
N ASN A 97 20.62 0.19 5.59
CA ASN A 97 21.69 1.19 5.60
C ASN A 97 22.32 1.37 7.01
N LYS A 98 21.55 1.11 8.08
CA LYS A 98 22.05 1.08 9.45
C LYS A 98 22.95 -0.14 9.69
N GLU A 99 22.56 -1.33 9.21
CA GLU A 99 23.35 -2.56 9.30
C GLU A 99 24.65 -2.46 8.50
N ASP A 100 24.59 -1.82 7.33
CA ASP A 100 25.74 -1.60 6.43
C ASP A 100 26.62 -0.40 6.86
N ALA A 101 26.34 0.26 7.98
CA ALA A 101 27.09 1.45 8.39
C ALA A 101 28.50 1.11 8.89
N ASP A 102 29.52 1.63 8.21
CA ASP A 102 30.93 1.35 8.51
C ASP A 102 31.51 2.18 9.67
N ASP A 103 30.82 3.23 10.12
CA ASP A 103 31.27 4.12 11.17
C ASP A 103 30.17 4.47 12.18
N LEU A 104 30.60 5.00 13.35
CA LEU A 104 29.67 5.40 14.40
C LEU A 104 28.76 6.56 13.98
N ILE A 105 29.21 7.41 13.06
CA ILE A 105 28.45 8.57 12.57
C ILE A 105 27.29 8.10 11.71
N GLY A 106 27.53 7.21 10.74
CA GLY A 106 26.52 6.60 9.91
C GLY A 106 25.54 5.75 10.72
N LEU A 107 26.05 4.98 11.69
CA LEU A 107 25.20 4.19 12.58
C LEU A 107 24.24 5.08 13.39
N ASP A 108 24.72 6.19 13.97
CA ASP A 108 23.89 7.14 14.70
C ASP A 108 22.89 7.84 13.77
N PHE A 109 23.34 8.27 12.59
CA PHE A 109 22.49 8.90 11.58
C PHE A 109 21.31 8.01 11.21
N TRP A 110 21.55 6.76 10.78
CA TRP A 110 20.47 5.85 10.37
C TRP A 110 19.61 5.40 11.56
N THR A 111 20.20 5.28 12.76
CA THR A 111 19.42 5.05 13.98
C THR A 111 18.42 6.18 14.23
N ASN A 112 18.83 7.44 14.00
CA ASN A 112 17.95 8.58 14.14
C ASN A 112 16.91 8.64 13.02
N GLN A 113 17.25 8.29 11.77
CA GLN A 113 16.28 8.18 10.67
C GLN A 113 15.18 7.16 10.96
N VAL A 114 15.53 5.97 11.47
CA VAL A 114 14.57 4.93 11.88
C VAL A 114 13.64 5.46 12.97
N LYS A 115 14.20 6.08 14.01
CA LYS A 115 13.42 6.63 15.14
C LYS A 115 12.45 7.70 14.69
N GLU A 116 12.90 8.67 13.88
CA GLU A 116 12.02 9.75 13.41
C GLU A 116 10.93 9.21 12.47
N LEU A 117 11.24 8.25 11.59
CA LEU A 117 10.23 7.60 10.75
C LEU A 117 9.14 6.93 11.59
N GLN A 118 9.53 6.10 12.58
CA GLN A 118 8.59 5.41 13.46
C GLN A 118 7.73 6.38 14.29
N LYS A 119 8.36 7.43 14.83
CA LYS A 119 7.68 8.49 15.57
C LYS A 119 6.66 9.22 14.70
N ASN A 120 7.02 9.55 13.47
CA ASN A 120 6.12 10.22 12.53
C ASN A 120 4.93 9.33 12.14
N ARG A 121 5.15 8.03 11.90
CA ARG A 121 4.07 7.06 11.66
C ARG A 121 3.13 6.96 12.85
N THR A 122 3.69 6.83 14.06
CA THR A 122 2.93 6.79 15.31
C THR A 122 2.13 8.07 15.50
N PHE A 123 2.69 9.21 15.12
CA PHE A 123 2.00 10.49 15.20
C PHE A 123 0.76 10.52 14.30
N VAL A 124 0.88 10.11 13.04
CA VAL A 124 -0.24 9.98 12.09
C VAL A 124 -1.35 9.08 12.66
N GLU A 125 -0.97 7.87 13.11
CA GLU A 125 -1.92 6.91 13.71
C GLU A 125 -2.61 7.50 14.94
N SER A 126 -1.86 8.23 15.78
CA SER A 126 -2.39 8.85 17.00
C SER A 126 -3.41 9.95 16.69
N ARG A 127 -3.21 10.74 15.63
CA ARG A 127 -4.15 11.79 15.22
C ARG A 127 -5.46 11.17 14.74
N MET A 128 -5.39 10.15 13.89
CA MET A 128 -6.58 9.43 13.43
C MET A 128 -7.31 8.76 14.61
N ALA A 129 -6.58 8.08 15.49
CA ALA A 129 -7.16 7.44 16.67
C ALA A 129 -7.84 8.45 17.60
N GLU A 130 -7.28 9.66 17.76
CA GLU A 130 -7.90 10.72 18.55
C GLU A 130 -9.18 11.26 17.90
N ILE A 131 -9.20 11.45 16.57
CA ILE A 131 -10.41 11.83 15.83
C ILE A 131 -11.52 10.79 16.06
N VAL A 132 -11.21 9.53 15.79
CA VAL A 132 -12.16 8.41 15.96
C VAL A 132 -12.68 8.36 17.39
N LYS A 133 -11.78 8.51 18.38
CA LYS A 133 -12.16 8.50 19.79
C LYS A 133 -13.11 9.63 20.17
N VAL A 134 -12.88 10.83 19.65
CA VAL A 134 -13.78 11.98 19.90
C VAL A 134 -15.13 11.76 19.24
N MET A 135 -15.17 11.25 18.01
CA MET A 135 -16.42 11.01 17.27
C MET A 135 -17.25 9.89 17.89
N THR A 136 -16.61 8.77 18.23
CA THR A 136 -17.30 7.58 18.78
C THR A 136 -17.66 7.74 20.25
N GLY A 137 -16.85 8.46 21.04
CA GLY A 137 -16.99 8.56 22.49
C GLY A 137 -16.78 7.22 23.23
N ASP A 138 -16.39 6.16 22.51
CA ASP A 138 -16.31 4.79 23.01
C ASP A 138 -14.99 4.14 22.60
N LYS A 139 -14.31 3.50 23.55
CA LYS A 139 -12.97 2.94 23.33
C LYS A 139 -12.99 1.67 22.49
N ASP A 140 -14.00 0.83 22.64
CA ASP A 140 -14.09 -0.45 21.94
C ASP A 140 -14.48 -0.19 20.49
N LEU A 141 -15.45 0.71 20.26
CA LEU A 141 -15.79 1.18 18.92
C LEU A 141 -14.63 1.93 18.26
N THR A 142 -13.83 2.68 19.02
CA THR A 142 -12.59 3.29 18.47
C THR A 142 -11.63 2.23 17.95
N ALA A 143 -11.38 1.18 18.74
CA ALA A 143 -10.50 0.10 18.33
C ALA A 143 -11.03 -0.61 17.08
N GLU A 144 -12.34 -0.91 17.05
CA GLU A 144 -13.02 -1.49 15.90
C GLU A 144 -12.84 -0.63 14.64
N MET A 145 -13.14 0.67 14.70
CA MET A 145 -13.00 1.57 13.55
C MET A 145 -11.55 1.68 13.05
N MET A 146 -10.54 1.51 13.92
CA MET A 146 -9.12 1.53 13.54
C MET A 146 -8.63 0.17 12.99
N SER A 147 -9.20 -0.95 13.43
CA SER A 147 -8.77 -2.30 13.05
C SER A 147 -9.52 -2.88 11.86
N ASP A 148 -10.78 -2.52 11.70
CA ASP A 148 -11.64 -3.16 10.73
C ASP A 148 -11.27 -2.75 9.31
N ARG A 149 -11.61 -3.60 8.36
CA ARG A 149 -11.37 -3.37 6.95
C ARG A 149 -12.70 -3.52 6.23
N HIS A 150 -13.47 -2.45 6.18
CA HIS A 150 -14.70 -2.45 5.41
C HIS A 150 -14.36 -2.44 3.90
N HIS A 151 -14.83 -3.44 3.17
CA HIS A 151 -14.44 -3.65 1.77
C HIS A 151 -15.39 -3.00 0.75
N VAL A 152 -16.53 -2.48 1.20
CA VAL A 152 -17.57 -1.93 0.33
C VAL A 152 -17.87 -0.49 0.73
N ILE A 153 -17.54 0.47 -0.13
CA ILE A 153 -17.91 1.87 0.08
C ILE A 153 -19.32 2.06 -0.50
N ARG A 154 -20.28 2.45 0.35
CA ARG A 154 -21.64 2.80 -0.03
C ARG A 154 -21.83 4.31 -0.01
N ASP A 155 -21.33 4.97 1.03
CA ASP A 155 -21.37 6.43 1.11
C ASP A 155 -20.09 7.07 0.55
N TYR A 156 -20.01 7.11 -0.79
CA TYR A 156 -18.89 7.74 -1.49
C TYR A 156 -18.75 9.23 -1.16
N ASN A 157 -19.86 9.92 -0.84
CA ASN A 157 -19.85 11.35 -0.57
C ASN A 157 -19.24 11.63 0.81
N CYS A 158 -19.66 10.88 1.84
CA CYS A 158 -19.04 10.94 3.15
C CYS A 158 -17.54 10.62 3.07
N HIS A 159 -17.19 9.49 2.43
CA HIS A 159 -15.81 9.06 2.34
C HIS A 159 -14.92 10.08 1.62
N GLN A 160 -15.37 10.63 0.49
CA GLN A 160 -14.63 11.64 -0.25
C GLN A 160 -14.43 12.92 0.57
N GLN A 161 -15.50 13.48 1.15
CA GLN A 161 -15.40 14.73 1.92
C GLN A 161 -14.53 14.56 3.16
N ALA A 162 -14.66 13.46 3.89
CA ALA A 162 -13.83 13.20 5.07
C ALA A 162 -12.36 12.92 4.70
N THR A 163 -12.09 12.25 3.58
CA THR A 163 -10.73 12.07 3.07
C THR A 163 -10.09 13.40 2.66
N ASN A 164 -10.85 14.30 2.03
CA ASN A 164 -10.38 15.64 1.71
C ASN A 164 -10.09 16.43 2.99
N ALA A 165 -10.95 16.34 4.01
CA ALA A 165 -10.70 16.96 5.30
C ALA A 165 -9.42 16.41 5.96
N TRP A 166 -9.18 15.09 5.89
CA TRP A 166 -7.94 14.49 6.36
C TRP A 166 -6.70 15.01 5.60
N ASN A 167 -6.81 15.16 4.28
CA ASN A 167 -5.75 15.72 3.43
C ASN A 167 -5.44 17.18 3.77
N ASP A 168 -6.48 18.01 3.83
CA ASP A 168 -6.34 19.47 3.87
C ASP A 168 -6.07 19.99 5.29
N ILE A 169 -6.60 19.31 6.32
CA ILE A 169 -6.52 19.77 7.71
C ILE A 169 -5.39 19.06 8.47
N CYS A 170 -5.20 17.76 8.25
CA CYS A 170 -4.26 16.97 9.04
C CYS A 170 -2.95 16.71 8.28
N PHE A 171 -3.00 15.95 7.19
CA PHE A 171 -1.78 15.53 6.49
C PHE A 171 -2.00 15.60 4.99
N ASP A 172 -1.22 16.45 4.31
CA ASP A 172 -1.12 16.42 2.86
C ASP A 172 -0.68 15.02 2.42
N LEU A 173 -1.59 14.31 1.75
CA LEU A 173 -1.44 12.90 1.40
C LEU A 173 -0.41 12.68 0.30
N ALA A 174 -0.15 13.70 -0.53
CA ALA A 174 0.91 13.65 -1.53
C ALA A 174 2.29 13.76 -0.89
N LEU A 175 2.42 14.55 0.20
CA LEU A 175 3.67 14.74 0.93
C LEU A 175 3.90 13.71 2.05
N ASN A 176 2.84 13.00 2.46
CA ASN A 176 2.86 12.02 3.54
C ASN A 176 2.17 10.71 3.15
N PRO A 177 2.80 9.88 2.29
CA PRO A 177 2.18 8.65 1.79
C PRO A 177 1.71 7.68 2.88
N TYR A 178 2.36 7.66 4.06
CA TYR A 178 1.92 6.82 5.16
C TYR A 178 0.54 7.22 5.70
N ALA A 179 0.16 8.50 5.63
CA ALA A 179 -1.15 8.98 6.08
C ALA A 179 -2.31 8.42 5.25
N MET A 180 -2.05 7.97 4.01
CA MET A 180 -3.03 7.23 3.21
C MET A 180 -3.46 5.92 3.87
N ARG A 181 -2.63 5.34 4.73
CA ARG A 181 -2.96 4.12 5.47
C ARG A 181 -4.15 4.32 6.41
N MET A 182 -4.46 5.55 6.81
CA MET A 182 -5.57 5.86 7.71
C MET A 182 -6.92 6.02 6.98
N VAL A 183 -6.93 6.10 5.65
CA VAL A 183 -8.17 6.34 4.87
C VAL A 183 -9.19 5.20 5.02
N HIS A 184 -8.75 3.96 5.26
CA HIS A 184 -9.68 2.86 5.54
C HIS A 184 -10.54 3.10 6.79
N THR A 185 -10.00 3.78 7.81
CA THR A 185 -10.73 4.15 9.03
C THR A 185 -11.87 5.12 8.71
N ILE A 186 -11.66 6.01 7.74
CA ILE A 186 -12.68 6.94 7.26
C ILE A 186 -13.83 6.17 6.60
N VAL A 187 -13.54 5.10 5.84
CA VAL A 187 -14.57 4.20 5.31
C VAL A 187 -15.38 3.61 6.47
N ASN A 188 -14.71 3.05 7.48
CA ASN A 188 -15.37 2.43 8.62
C ASN A 188 -16.32 3.42 9.32
N LEU A 189 -15.88 4.66 9.56
CA LEU A 189 -16.71 5.72 10.16
C LEU A 189 -17.95 6.04 9.30
N CYS A 190 -17.77 6.27 8.00
CA CYS A 190 -18.88 6.60 7.10
C CYS A 190 -19.91 5.47 7.03
N GLU A 191 -19.45 4.21 6.93
CA GLU A 191 -20.35 3.05 6.88
C GLU A 191 -21.02 2.75 8.23
N HIS A 192 -20.48 3.29 9.33
CA HIS A 192 -21.09 3.25 10.67
C HIS A 192 -22.06 4.42 10.92
N GLY A 193 -22.27 5.30 9.92
CA GLY A 193 -23.25 6.39 9.97
C GLY A 193 -22.71 7.72 10.50
N PHE A 194 -21.42 7.84 10.76
CA PHE A 194 -20.80 9.14 11.06
C PHE A 194 -20.72 10.00 9.79
N SER A 195 -20.97 11.30 9.94
CA SER A 195 -20.94 12.22 8.80
C SER A 195 -19.56 12.82 8.55
N ALA A 196 -19.29 13.20 7.30
CA ALA A 196 -18.09 13.95 6.96
C ALA A 196 -17.99 15.30 7.69
N SER A 197 -19.12 15.92 8.03
CA SER A 197 -19.15 17.18 8.80
C SER A 197 -18.62 16.99 10.22
N GLU A 198 -19.00 15.88 10.88
CA GLU A 198 -18.48 15.53 12.21
C GLU A 198 -16.99 15.22 12.16
N PHE A 199 -16.55 14.47 11.13
CA PHE A 199 -15.13 14.20 10.90
C PHE A 199 -14.34 15.50 10.72
N THR A 200 -14.81 16.39 9.83
CA THR A 200 -14.15 17.67 9.51
C THR A 200 -14.04 18.56 10.75
N THR A 201 -15.13 18.68 11.52
CA THR A 201 -15.15 19.47 12.76
C THR A 201 -14.15 18.92 13.78
N THR A 202 -14.12 17.59 13.93
CA THR A 202 -13.20 16.92 14.86
C THR A 202 -11.74 17.08 14.41
N ALA A 203 -11.47 16.92 13.11
CA ALA A 203 -10.15 17.10 12.51
C ALA A 203 -9.57 18.48 12.81
N HIS A 204 -10.36 19.56 12.69
CA HIS A 204 -9.92 20.90 13.07
C HIS A 204 -9.50 21.03 14.54
N SER A 205 -10.15 20.29 15.45
CA SER A 205 -9.81 20.32 16.87
C SER A 205 -8.61 19.46 17.25
N VAL A 206 -8.35 18.37 16.51
CA VAL A 206 -7.31 17.37 16.81
C VAL A 206 -5.99 17.66 16.08
N CYS A 207 -6.07 18.14 14.84
CA CYS A 207 -4.93 18.38 13.97
C CYS A 207 -4.47 19.84 14.04
N THR A 208 -4.11 20.31 15.23
CA THR A 208 -3.63 21.69 15.45
C THR A 208 -2.13 21.86 15.25
N HIS A 209 -1.46 20.85 14.69
CA HIS A 209 -0.02 20.88 14.45
C HIS A 209 0.30 21.65 13.17
N HIS A 210 1.54 22.12 13.05
CA HIS A 210 2.03 22.67 11.79
C HIS A 210 2.13 21.57 10.72
N GLY A 211 2.10 21.96 9.44
CA GLY A 211 2.26 21.01 8.33
C GLY A 211 3.53 20.18 8.48
N ILE A 212 3.39 18.86 8.44
CA ILE A 212 4.49 17.89 8.49
C ILE A 212 4.62 17.28 7.10
N THR A 213 5.85 17.03 6.67
CA THR A 213 6.16 16.43 5.37
C THR A 213 7.13 15.28 5.53
N GLY A 214 7.14 14.34 4.58
CA GLY A 214 8.12 13.27 4.55
C GLY A 214 7.79 12.11 5.50
N ILE A 215 6.52 11.95 5.88
CA ILE A 215 6.07 10.77 6.61
C ILE A 215 5.84 9.64 5.59
N GLN A 216 6.89 8.84 5.39
CA GLN A 216 6.91 7.70 4.48
C GLN A 216 6.47 6.40 5.16
#